data_AF-A0A7Y1XG64-F1
#
_entry.id   AF-A0A7Y1XG64-F1
#
_cell.length_a   1.000
_cell.length_b   1.000
_cell.length_c   1.000
_cell.angle_alpha   90.00
_cell.angle_beta   90.00
_cell.angle_gamma   90.00
#
_symmetry.space_group_name_H-M   'P 1'
#
loop_
_entity.id
_entity.type
_entity.pdbx_description
1 polymer ?
#
loop_
_entity_poly.entity_id
_entity_poly.type
_entity_poly.pdbx_seq_one_letter_code
_entity_poly.pdbx_strand_id
1 'polypeptide(L)'
;YFAIHVLAEDQEITSQRFAAKDGDRFAGLDCETGHGGVPLLPEFAARFECSLESCYAGGDHEILVGRVEQFAHRDCIPLAFHAGRYINIPGFE
;
A
#
# COMPACT_ATOMS: atom_id res chain seq x y z
N TYR A 1 9.19 4.88 -10.75
CA TYR A 1 8.69 3.60 -10.20
C TYR A 1 7.98 3.88 -8.89
N PHE A 2 6.97 3.09 -8.55
CA PHE A 2 6.27 3.15 -7.27
C PHE A 2 5.77 1.76 -6.89
N ALA A 3 5.45 1.56 -5.62
CA ALA A 3 4.89 0.29 -5.13
C ALA A 3 3.56 0.53 -4.43
N ILE A 4 2.60 -0.37 -4.70
CA ILE A 4 1.30 -0.41 -4.03
C ILE A 4 1.34 -1.58 -3.05
N HIS A 5 1.08 -1.30 -1.77
CA HIS A 5 0.91 -2.31 -0.74
C HIS A 5 -0.56 -2.33 -0.32
N VAL A 6 -1.25 -3.42 -0.63
CA VAL A 6 -2.55 -3.74 -0.03
C VAL A 6 -2.26 -4.31 1.34
N LEU A 7 -2.75 -3.66 2.39
CA LEU A 7 -2.48 -4.04 3.77
C LEU A 7 -3.33 -5.25 4.19
N ALA A 8 -2.80 -6.12 5.04
CA ALA A 8 -3.51 -7.20 5.72
C ALA A 8 -4.26 -6.68 6.95
N GLU A 9 -5.28 -7.42 7.41
CA GLU A 9 -6.21 -7.00 8.48
C GLU A 9 -5.53 -6.56 9.78
N ASP A 10 -4.37 -7.12 10.11
CA ASP A 10 -3.60 -6.82 11.31
C ASP A 10 -2.72 -5.55 11.17
N GLN A 11 -2.73 -4.89 10.01
CA GLN A 11 -1.86 -3.76 9.68
C GLN A 11 -2.52 -2.38 9.84
N GLU A 12 -3.49 -2.23 10.75
CA GLU A 12 -4.08 -0.93 11.09
C GLU A 12 -3.02 0.11 11.50
N ILE A 13 -2.04 -0.30 12.32
CA ILE A 13 -0.95 0.58 12.79
C ILE A 13 -0.13 1.10 11.61
N THR A 14 0.15 0.24 10.62
CA THR A 14 0.86 0.63 9.39
C THR A 14 0.03 1.64 8.59
N SER A 15 -1.28 1.39 8.43
CA SER A 15 -2.18 2.33 7.75
C SER A 15 -2.15 3.72 8.40
N GLN A 16 -2.32 3.78 9.72
CA GLN A 16 -2.30 5.04 10.48
C GLN A 16 -0.95 5.75 10.39
N ARG A 17 0.15 4.99 10.48
CA ARG A 17 1.52 5.49 10.35
C ARG A 17 1.75 6.19 9.02
N PHE A 18 1.30 5.59 7.91
CA PHE A 18 1.50 6.15 6.58
C PHE A 18 0.53 7.30 6.25
N ALA A 19 -0.57 7.44 6.97
CA ALA A 19 -1.51 8.56 6.88
C ALA A 19 -1.15 9.75 7.78
N ALA A 20 -0.25 9.58 8.74
CA ALA A 20 0.17 10.64 9.66
C ALA A 20 0.79 11.84 8.89
N LYS A 21 0.51 13.05 9.36
CA LYS A 21 1.00 14.29 8.74
C LYS A 21 2.52 14.42 8.85
N ASP A 22 3.05 14.09 10.02
CA ASP A 22 4.42 14.34 10.41
C ASP A 22 5.14 13.05 10.84
N GLY A 23 6.46 13.10 10.89
CA GLY A 23 7.32 11.99 11.32
C GLY A 23 7.89 11.17 10.16
N ASP A 24 8.95 10.41 10.46
CA ASP A 24 9.55 9.49 9.50
C ASP A 24 8.71 8.19 9.42
N ARG A 25 7.92 8.10 8.35
CA ARG A 25 7.00 6.98 8.11
C ARG A 25 7.74 5.68 7.78
N PHE A 26 9.04 5.70 7.52
CA PHE A 26 9.85 4.52 7.25
C PHE A 26 10.82 4.16 8.40
N ALA A 27 11.05 5.05 9.36
CA ALA A 27 11.93 4.81 10.50
C ALA A 27 11.70 3.45 11.21
N GLY A 28 12.72 2.60 11.24
CA GLY A 28 12.65 1.30 11.90
C GLY A 28 11.82 0.24 11.17
N LEU A 29 11.38 0.49 9.93
CA LEU A 29 10.86 -0.55 9.05
C LEU A 29 12.01 -1.18 8.27
N ASP A 30 12.08 -2.51 8.29
CA ASP A 30 13.03 -3.27 7.46
C ASP A 30 12.47 -3.39 6.04
N CYS A 31 12.68 -2.33 5.25
CA CYS A 31 12.17 -2.26 3.88
C CYS A 31 13.17 -2.88 2.91
N GLU A 32 12.69 -3.80 2.08
CA GLU A 32 13.45 -4.25 0.91
C GLU A 32 13.51 -3.13 -0.13
N THR A 33 14.47 -3.24 -1.06
CA THR A 33 14.59 -2.31 -2.18
C THR A 33 14.03 -2.95 -3.45
N GLY A 34 12.94 -2.37 -3.96
CA GLY A 34 12.29 -2.79 -5.19
C GLY A 34 12.79 -2.07 -6.44
N HIS A 35 12.04 -2.21 -7.53
CA HIS A 35 12.33 -1.59 -8.81
C HIS A 35 12.55 -0.07 -8.66
N GLY A 36 13.65 0.42 -9.23
CA GLY A 36 13.97 1.85 -9.21
C GLY A 36 14.24 2.42 -7.82
N GLY A 37 14.59 1.59 -6.83
CA GLY A 37 14.92 2.03 -5.48
C GLY A 37 13.72 2.28 -4.57
N VAL A 38 12.53 1.81 -4.97
CA VAL A 38 11.30 2.01 -4.19
C VAL A 38 11.34 1.13 -2.93
N PRO A 39 11.06 1.68 -1.72
CA PRO A 39 11.00 0.88 -0.51
C PRO A 39 9.78 -0.05 -0.54
N LEU A 40 10.01 -1.32 -0.23
CA LEU A 40 8.98 -2.34 -0.16
C LEU A 40 8.77 -2.73 1.31
N LEU A 41 7.51 -2.61 1.76
CA LEU A 41 7.15 -3.02 3.11
C LEU A 41 7.21 -4.56 3.21
N PRO A 42 7.67 -5.10 4.35
CA PRO A 42 7.81 -6.55 4.53
C PRO A 42 6.44 -7.26 4.64
N GLU A 43 5.46 -6.56 5.20
CA GLU A 43 4.12 -7.09 5.48
C GLU A 43 3.08 -6.47 4.54
N PHE A 44 2.28 -7.31 3.89
CA PHE A 44 1.23 -6.94 2.94
C PHE A 44 0.26 -8.11 2.70
N ALA A 45 -0.98 -7.84 2.31
CA ALA A 45 -1.85 -8.83 1.68
C ALA A 45 -1.49 -9.02 0.20
N ALA A 46 -1.22 -7.91 -0.50
CA ALA A 46 -0.67 -7.93 -1.85
C ALA A 46 0.28 -6.76 -2.07
N ARG A 47 1.28 -6.95 -2.93
CA ARG A 47 2.26 -5.93 -3.30
C ARG A 47 2.39 -5.89 -4.83
N PHE A 48 2.40 -4.70 -5.38
CA PHE A 48 2.62 -4.44 -6.80
C PHE A 48 3.76 -3.44 -6.96
N GLU A 49 4.75 -3.77 -7.78
CA GLU A 49 5.80 -2.86 -8.19
C GLU A 49 5.50 -2.38 -9.60
N CYS A 50 5.46 -1.06 -9.78
CA CYS A 50 4.94 -0.43 -10.99
C CYS A 50 5.95 0.58 -11.57
N SER A 51 6.05 0.63 -12.90
CA SER A 51 6.54 1.82 -13.60
C SER A 51 5.37 2.79 -13.84
N LEU A 52 5.64 4.10 -13.85
CA LEU A 52 4.60 5.10 -14.13
C LEU A 52 4.37 5.13 -15.65
N GLU A 53 3.16 4.79 -16.07
CA GLU A 53 2.76 4.76 -17.48
C GLU A 53 2.16 6.11 -17.89
N SER A 54 1.24 6.64 -17.08
CA SER A 54 0.61 7.94 -17.35
C SER A 54 0.12 8.62 -16.07
N CYS A 55 -0.06 9.94 -16.17
CA CYS A 55 -0.66 10.78 -15.14
C CYS A 55 -1.79 11.61 -15.77
N TYR A 56 -2.96 11.63 -15.13
CA TYR A 56 -4.12 12.40 -15.55
C TYR A 56 -4.57 13.35 -14.44
N ALA A 57 -5.10 14.51 -14.82
CA ALA A 57 -5.74 15.42 -13.88
C ALA A 57 -7.05 14.81 -13.34
N GLY A 58 -7.26 14.90 -12.03
CA GLY A 58 -8.43 14.41 -11.30
C GLY A 58 -9.06 15.48 -10.39
N GLY A 59 -8.99 16.76 -10.79
CA GLY A 59 -9.46 17.88 -9.98
C GLY A 59 -8.40 18.35 -9.00
N ASP A 60 -8.62 18.13 -7.70
CA ASP A 60 -7.66 18.40 -6.63
C ASP A 60 -6.63 17.26 -6.42
N HIS A 61 -6.75 16.19 -7.21
CA HIS A 61 -5.84 15.04 -7.22
C HIS A 61 -5.31 14.74 -8.63
N GLU A 62 -4.30 13.88 -8.68
CA GLU A 62 -3.80 13.25 -9.90
C GLU A 62 -4.14 11.76 -9.91
N ILE A 63 -4.51 11.24 -11.08
CA ILE A 63 -4.71 9.81 -11.31
C ILE A 63 -3.43 9.26 -11.94
N LEU A 64 -2.73 8.42 -11.18
CA LEU A 64 -1.54 7.72 -11.65
C LEU A 64 -1.93 6.36 -12.21
N VAL A 65 -1.53 6.08 -13.45
CA VAL A 65 -1.62 4.74 -14.03
C VAL A 65 -0.24 4.11 -14.03
N GLY A 66 -0.13 2.96 -13.36
CA GLY A 66 1.11 2.19 -13.30
C GLY A 66 1.03 0.93 -14.13
N ARG A 67 2.09 0.63 -14.89
CA ARG A 67 2.30 -0.68 -15.49
C ARG A 67 2.96 -1.59 -14.47
N VAL A 68 2.29 -2.68 -14.11
CA VAL A 68 2.81 -3.68 -13.16
C VAL A 68 4.01 -4.41 -13.77
N GLU A 69 5.15 -4.35 -13.09
CA GLU A 69 6.39 -5.05 -13.46
C GLU A 69 6.53 -6.35 -12.66
N GLN A 70 6.12 -6.34 -11.39
CA GLN A 70 6.15 -7.48 -10.48
C GLN A 70 4.97 -7.40 -9.50
N PHE A 71 4.46 -8.57 -9.09
CA PHE A 71 3.46 -8.68 -8.04
C PHE A 71 3.77 -9.83 -7.08
N ALA A 72 3.29 -9.73 -5.85
CA ALA A 72 3.28 -10.78 -4.86
C ALA A 72 1.98 -10.70 -4.04
N HIS A 73 1.50 -11.83 -3.53
CA HIS A 73 0.36 -11.88 -2.62
C HIS A 73 0.58 -12.89 -1.50
N ARG A 74 -0.17 -12.75 -0.42
CA ARG A 74 -0.27 -13.72 0.66
C ARG A 74 -1.73 -14.12 0.84
N ASP A 75 -1.95 -15.36 1.23
CA ASP A 75 -3.30 -15.88 1.55
C ASP A 75 -3.72 -15.36 2.93
N CYS A 76 -4.12 -14.09 2.99
CA CYS A 76 -4.61 -13.44 4.21
C CYS A 76 -5.72 -12.44 3.90
N ILE A 77 -6.49 -12.10 4.92
CA ILE A 77 -7.61 -11.15 4.81
C ILE A 77 -7.03 -9.72 4.69
N PRO A 78 -7.45 -8.90 3.72
CA PRO A 78 -6.99 -7.53 3.59
C PRO A 78 -7.66 -6.60 4.61
N LEU A 79 -6.96 -5.54 5.00
CA LEU A 79 -7.51 -4.46 5.80
C LEU A 79 -8.57 -3.69 5.00
N ALA A 80 -9.76 -3.54 5.58
CA ALA A 80 -10.84 -2.78 4.99
C ALA A 80 -11.11 -1.49 5.77
N PHE A 81 -11.41 -0.41 5.04
CA PHE A 81 -11.80 0.88 5.61
C PHE A 81 -13.12 1.34 4.99
N HIS A 82 -14.10 1.65 5.84
CA HIS A 82 -15.44 2.06 5.41
C HIS A 82 -16.02 3.08 6.38
N ALA A 83 -16.59 4.17 5.85
CA ALA A 83 -17.29 5.20 6.62
C ALA A 83 -16.47 5.75 7.81
N GLY A 84 -15.16 5.97 7.61
CA GLY A 84 -14.29 6.58 8.61
C GLY A 84 -13.69 5.60 9.64
N ARG A 85 -13.89 4.28 9.49
CA ARG A 85 -13.38 3.27 10.41
C ARG A 85 -12.81 2.05 9.69
N TYR A 86 -11.86 1.37 10.34
CA TYR A 86 -11.47 0.02 9.97
C TYR A 86 -12.61 -0.95 10.26
N ILE A 87 -12.80 -1.94 9.39
CA ILE A 87 -13.83 -2.95 9.51
C ILE A 87 -13.25 -4.33 9.19
N ASN A 88 -13.86 -5.36 9.77
CA ASN A 88 -13.60 -6.74 9.35
C ASN A 88 -14.46 -7.07 8.13
N ILE A 89 -13.94 -7.92 7.25
CA ILE A 89 -14.65 -8.38 6.05
C ILE A 89 -15.47 -9.62 6.43
N PRO A 90 -16.82 -9.56 6.38
CA PRO A 90 -17.64 -10.73 6.71
C PRO A 90 -17.40 -11.87 5.71
N GLY A 91 -17.35 -13.11 6.21
CA GLY A 91 -17.23 -14.31 5.38
C GLY A 91 -15.79 -14.74 5.07
N PHE A 92 -14.81 -14.08 5.68
CA PHE A 92 -13.43 -14.54 5.75
C PHE A 92 -13.08 -14.65 7.25
N GLU A 93 -12.99 -15.87 7.77
CA GLU A 93 -12.54 -16.22 9.13
C GLU A 93 -11.36 -17.18 9.05
#